data_AF-A0A8J7L169-F1
#
_entry.id   AF-A0A8J7L169-F1
#
_cell.length_a   1.000
_cell.length_b   1.000
_cell.length_c   1.000
_cell.angle_alpha   90.00
_cell.angle_beta   90.00
_cell.angle_gamma   90.00
#
_symmetry.space_group_name_H-M   'P 1'
#
loop_
_entity.id
_entity.type
_entity.pdbx_description
1 polymer ?
#
loop_
_entity_poly.entity_id
_entity_poly.type
_entity_poly.pdbx_seq_one_letter_code
_entity_poly.pdbx_strand_id
1 'polypeptide(L)'
;MLAVDGESGSRVCAGECCYVVADIYGIESDSFAFNELQKRTVMGLAGERVRNGESCRLVAREHGISPLFMAMCALENIAVKTVAGARVWQGELCYVVARDHGISHCHDAMHDLEMVAV
;
A
#
# COMPACT_ATOMS: atom_id res chain seq x y z
N MET A 1 11.58 19.47 -10.29
CA MET A 1 10.41 18.66 -10.70
C MET A 1 10.92 17.24 -10.82
N LEU A 2 10.43 16.31 -9.99
CA LEU A 2 10.86 14.92 -10.08
C LEU A 2 10.17 14.26 -11.28
N ALA A 3 10.80 13.25 -11.89
CA ALA A 3 10.19 12.50 -13.00
C ALA A 3 8.80 11.93 -12.64
N VAL A 4 8.57 11.67 -11.34
CA VAL A 4 7.32 11.16 -10.76
C VAL A 4 6.21 12.20 -10.59
N ASP A 5 6.49 13.49 -10.83
CA ASP A 5 5.47 14.55 -10.77
C ASP A 5 4.75 14.75 -12.11
N GLY A 6 5.19 14.04 -13.15
CA GLY A 6 4.63 14.07 -14.49
C GLY A 6 3.85 12.80 -14.85
N GLU A 7 3.92 12.42 -16.12
CA GLU A 7 3.15 11.31 -16.69
C GLU A 7 3.39 9.97 -15.97
N SER A 8 4.63 9.68 -15.58
CA SER A 8 4.95 8.45 -14.83
C SER A 8 4.15 8.35 -13.52
N GLY A 9 4.00 9.45 -12.79
CA GLY A 9 3.19 9.53 -11.58
C GLY A 9 1.70 9.34 -11.85
N SER A 10 1.18 9.97 -12.92
CA SER A 10 -0.23 9.81 -13.30
C SER A 10 -0.57 8.37 -13.67
N ARG A 11 0.33 7.67 -14.38
CA ARG A 11 0.12 6.27 -14.80
C ARG A 11 0.03 5.32 -13.62
N VAL A 12 0.95 5.43 -12.66
CA VAL A 12 0.90 4.57 -11.46
C VAL A 12 -0.25 4.94 -10.53
N CYS A 13 -0.63 6.23 -10.44
CA CYS A 13 -1.85 6.63 -9.73
C CYS A 13 -3.11 5.99 -10.34
N ALA A 14 -3.15 5.84 -11.66
CA ALA A 14 -4.24 5.17 -12.37
C ALA A 14 -4.22 3.63 -12.23
N GLY A 15 -3.21 3.08 -11.54
CA GLY A 15 -3.10 1.66 -11.21
C GLY A 15 -2.18 0.85 -12.11
N GLU A 16 -1.33 1.50 -12.90
CA GLU A 16 -0.28 0.79 -13.62
C GLU A 16 0.84 0.34 -12.65
N CYS A 17 1.44 -0.83 -12.92
CA CYS A 17 2.50 -1.39 -12.10
C CYS A 17 3.75 -0.48 -12.08
N CYS A 18 4.25 -0.18 -10.88
CA CYS A 18 5.43 0.68 -10.67
C CYS A 18 6.64 0.23 -11.47
N TYR A 19 6.92 -1.08 -11.50
CA TYR A 19 8.09 -1.61 -12.22
C TYR A 19 7.98 -1.41 -13.74
N VAL A 20 6.77 -1.56 -14.30
CA VAL A 20 6.53 -1.32 -15.73
C VAL A 20 6.74 0.15 -16.06
N VAL A 21 6.15 1.05 -15.27
CA VAL A 21 6.35 2.49 -15.48
C VAL A 21 7.82 2.87 -15.28
N ALA A 22 8.48 2.35 -14.25
CA ALA A 22 9.89 2.65 -14.00
C ALA A 22 10.78 2.24 -15.17
N ASP A 23 10.56 1.06 -15.75
CA ASP A 23 11.30 0.58 -16.93
C ASP A 23 11.10 1.52 -18.13
N ILE A 24 9.86 1.90 -18.43
CA ILE A 24 9.53 2.80 -19.55
C ILE A 24 10.23 4.16 -19.44
N TYR A 25 10.32 4.71 -18.22
CA TYR A 25 10.91 6.03 -17.98
C TYR A 25 12.37 5.97 -17.51
N GLY A 26 13.00 4.80 -17.48
CA GLY A 26 14.39 4.62 -17.06
C GLY A 26 14.66 4.98 -15.60
N ILE A 27 13.70 4.70 -14.71
CA ILE A 27 13.81 4.93 -13.26
C ILE A 27 14.39 3.68 -12.60
N GLU A 28 15.54 3.79 -11.95
CA GLU A 28 16.18 2.69 -11.24
C GLU A 28 15.38 2.27 -9.99
N SER A 29 15.22 0.96 -9.77
CA SER A 29 14.33 0.39 -8.74
C SER A 29 14.75 0.65 -7.29
N ASP A 30 16.01 1.00 -7.06
CA ASP A 30 16.58 1.38 -5.76
C ASP A 30 16.70 2.89 -5.57
N SER A 31 16.27 3.68 -6.58
CA SER A 31 16.35 5.13 -6.53
C SER A 31 15.28 5.77 -5.64
N PHE A 32 15.57 7.00 -5.19
CA PHE A 32 14.59 7.85 -4.54
C PHE A 32 13.35 8.09 -5.42
N ALA A 33 13.54 8.21 -6.73
CA ALA A 33 12.43 8.38 -7.67
C ALA A 33 11.49 7.17 -7.69
N PHE A 34 12.01 5.95 -7.64
CA PHE A 34 11.15 4.75 -7.55
C PHE A 34 10.39 4.67 -6.23
N ASN A 35 10.97 5.15 -5.12
CA ASN A 35 10.26 5.25 -3.84
C ASN A 35 9.09 6.24 -3.92
N GLU A 36 9.31 7.43 -4.50
CA GLU A 36 8.23 8.40 -4.71
C GLU A 36 7.15 7.87 -5.68
N LEU A 37 7.53 7.11 -6.70
CA LEU A 37 6.59 6.47 -7.62
C LEU A 37 5.66 5.48 -6.88
N GLN A 38 6.21 4.67 -5.98
CA GLN A 38 5.41 3.77 -5.15
C GLN A 38 4.49 4.52 -4.19
N LYS A 39 4.92 5.65 -3.61
CA LYS A 39 4.04 6.50 -2.80
C LYS A 39 2.87 7.04 -3.61
N ARG A 40 3.12 7.51 -4.84
CA ARG A 40 2.06 7.97 -5.77
C ARG A 40 1.05 6.86 -6.04
N THR A 41 1.54 5.64 -6.26
CA THR A 41 0.72 4.45 -6.46
C THR A 41 -0.23 4.19 -5.29
N VAL A 42 0.28 4.26 -4.06
CA VAL A 42 -0.54 4.14 -2.82
C VAL A 42 -1.55 5.28 -2.70
N MET A 43 -1.23 6.50 -3.15
CA MET A 43 -2.16 7.62 -3.16
C MET A 43 -3.27 7.49 -4.23
N GLY A 44 -3.09 6.62 -5.21
CA GLY A 44 -4.05 6.35 -6.29
C GLY A 44 -4.86 5.08 -6.06
N LEU A 45 -5.10 4.35 -7.16
CA LEU A 45 -5.99 3.20 -7.20
C LEU A 45 -5.61 2.08 -6.22
N ALA A 46 -4.31 1.87 -5.96
CA ALA A 46 -3.87 0.87 -4.99
C ALA A 46 -4.41 1.17 -3.57
N GLY A 47 -4.30 2.42 -3.11
CA GLY A 47 -4.85 2.82 -1.81
C GLY A 47 -6.37 2.78 -1.76
N GLU A 48 -7.06 3.10 -2.87
CA GLU A 48 -8.51 2.97 -2.96
C GLU A 48 -8.98 1.52 -2.83
N ARG A 49 -8.30 0.59 -3.51
CA ARG A 49 -8.60 -0.84 -3.42
C ARG A 49 -8.46 -1.37 -2.00
N VAL A 50 -7.38 -1.00 -1.30
CA VAL A 50 -7.19 -1.39 0.11
C VAL A 50 -8.22 -0.73 1.03
N ARG A 51 -8.57 0.54 0.79
CA ARG A 51 -9.65 1.21 1.53
C ARG A 51 -11.00 0.51 1.37
N ASN A 52 -11.22 -0.16 0.23
CA ASN A 52 -12.39 -0.98 -0.04
C ASN A 52 -12.28 -2.42 0.50
N GLY A 53 -11.22 -2.72 1.24
CA GLY A 53 -11.04 -3.99 1.96
C GLY A 53 -10.22 -5.04 1.22
N GLU A 54 -9.65 -4.74 0.05
CA GLU A 54 -8.74 -5.68 -0.61
C GLU A 54 -7.45 -5.90 0.19
N SER A 55 -6.85 -7.09 0.03
CA SER A 55 -5.61 -7.46 0.73
C SER A 55 -4.43 -6.59 0.30
N CYS A 56 -3.72 -6.02 1.26
CA CYS A 56 -2.52 -5.22 1.06
C CYS A 56 -1.47 -5.94 0.21
N ARG A 57 -1.25 -7.24 0.48
CA ARG A 57 -0.26 -8.05 -0.25
C ARG A 57 -0.67 -8.29 -1.71
N LEU A 58 -1.96 -8.51 -1.95
CA LEU A 58 -2.47 -8.70 -3.30
C LEU A 58 -2.30 -7.43 -4.12
N VAL A 59 -2.77 -6.31 -3.57
CA VAL A 59 -2.68 -4.99 -4.20
C VAL A 59 -1.21 -4.60 -4.42
N ALA A 60 -0.34 -4.75 -3.42
CA ALA A 60 1.07 -4.42 -3.56
C ALA A 60 1.74 -5.20 -4.69
N ARG A 61 1.45 -6.50 -4.81
CA ARG A 61 1.99 -7.34 -5.90
C ARG A 61 1.50 -6.88 -7.27
N GLU A 62 0.22 -6.58 -7.42
CA GLU A 62 -0.36 -6.17 -8.71
C GLU A 62 0.12 -4.79 -9.17
N HIS A 63 0.33 -3.87 -8.23
CA HIS A 63 0.77 -2.50 -8.51
C HIS A 63 2.29 -2.32 -8.43
N GLY A 64 3.06 -3.38 -8.17
CA GLY A 64 4.52 -3.33 -8.11
C GLY A 64 5.07 -2.55 -6.92
N ILE A 65 4.37 -2.54 -5.79
CA ILE A 65 4.83 -1.95 -4.54
C ILE A 65 5.71 -2.97 -3.82
N SER A 66 6.95 -2.59 -3.55
CA SER A 66 7.90 -3.46 -2.84
C SER A 66 7.54 -3.53 -1.35
N PRO A 67 7.65 -4.73 -0.73
CA PRO A 67 7.48 -4.88 0.70
C PRO A 67 8.59 -4.20 1.53
N LEU A 68 9.72 -3.83 0.90
CA LEU A 68 10.86 -3.21 1.59
C LEU A 68 10.74 -1.68 1.71
N PHE A 69 9.75 -1.05 1.04
CA PHE A 69 9.61 0.40 1.04
C PHE A 69 8.45 0.87 1.93
N MET A 70 8.55 2.11 2.41
CA MET A 70 7.54 2.79 3.23
C MET A 70 6.14 2.83 2.60
N ALA A 71 6.05 2.68 1.27
CA ALA A 71 4.79 2.56 0.56
C ALA A 71 3.96 1.36 1.03
N MET A 72 4.58 0.21 1.34
CA MET A 72 3.86 -0.95 1.90
C MET A 72 3.29 -0.62 3.28
N CYS A 73 4.06 0.04 4.13
CA CYS A 73 3.58 0.50 5.45
C CYS A 73 2.40 1.47 5.32
N ALA A 74 2.45 2.39 4.35
CA ALA A 74 1.33 3.30 4.09
C ALA A 74 0.07 2.54 3.65
N LEU A 75 0.24 1.52 2.82
CA LEU A 75 -0.86 0.68 2.33
C LEU A 75 -1.50 -0.14 3.48
N GLU A 76 -0.69 -0.74 4.35
CA GLU A 76 -1.19 -1.46 5.55
C GLU A 76 -1.90 -0.51 6.52
N ASN A 77 -1.36 0.69 6.74
CA ASN A 77 -2.01 1.71 7.56
C ASN A 77 -3.37 2.16 7.00
N ILE A 78 -3.55 2.19 5.67
CA ILE A 78 -4.86 2.44 5.06
C ILE A 78 -5.84 1.33 5.44
N ALA A 79 -5.44 0.06 5.38
CA ALA A 79 -6.31 -1.06 5.76
C ALA A 79 -6.76 -0.96 7.23
N VAL A 80 -5.81 -0.72 8.14
CA VAL A 80 -6.07 -0.57 9.58
C VAL A 80 -7.06 0.56 9.85
N LYS A 81 -6.88 1.73 9.21
CA LYS A 81 -7.76 2.89 9.39
C LYS A 81 -9.13 2.75 8.73
N THR A 82 -9.39 1.64 8.03
CA THR A 82 -10.60 1.43 7.22
C THR A 82 -11.25 0.10 7.58
N VAL A 83 -11.37 -0.83 6.61
CA VAL A 83 -12.14 -2.06 6.77
C VAL A 83 -11.53 -2.99 7.83
N ALA A 84 -10.19 -3.09 7.91
CA ALA A 84 -9.56 -3.98 8.88
C ALA A 84 -9.82 -3.52 10.32
N GLY A 85 -9.60 -2.24 10.62
CA GLY A 85 -9.91 -1.70 11.95
C GLY A 85 -11.39 -1.82 12.29
N ALA A 86 -12.29 -1.55 11.33
CA ALA A 86 -13.73 -1.71 11.55
C ALA A 86 -14.12 -3.15 11.91
N ARG A 87 -13.52 -4.17 11.27
CA ARG A 87 -13.76 -5.58 11.59
C ARG A 87 -13.29 -5.94 13.00
N VAL A 88 -12.10 -5.48 13.39
CA VAL A 88 -11.57 -5.70 14.74
C VAL A 88 -12.44 -5.00 15.79
N TRP A 89 -12.85 -3.77 15.54
CA TRP A 89 -13.78 -3.02 16.39
C TRP A 89 -15.12 -3.74 16.58
N GLN A 90 -15.58 -4.49 15.57
CA GLN A 90 -16.79 -5.31 15.64
C GLN A 90 -16.60 -6.64 16.37
N GLY A 91 -15.40 -6.89 16.92
CA GLY A 91 -15.09 -8.08 17.71
C GLY A 91 -14.45 -9.23 16.93
N GLU A 92 -14.07 -9.03 15.66
CA GLU A 92 -13.27 -10.02 14.96
C GLU A 92 -11.84 -10.11 15.53
N LEU A 93 -11.28 -11.31 15.51
CA LEU A 93 -9.94 -11.57 16.05
C LEU A 93 -8.88 -10.85 15.21
N CYS A 94 -8.03 -10.04 15.86
CA CYS A 94 -7.00 -9.23 15.21
C CYS A 94 -6.13 -10.03 14.23
N TYR A 95 -5.65 -11.21 14.62
CA TYR A 95 -4.79 -12.04 13.75
C TYR A 95 -5.52 -12.58 12.51
N VAL A 96 -6.83 -12.82 12.58
CA VAL A 96 -7.64 -13.25 11.44
C VAL A 96 -7.76 -12.09 10.46
N VAL A 97 -8.13 -10.91 10.96
CA VAL A 97 -8.25 -9.70 10.16
C VAL A 97 -6.91 -9.31 9.53
N ALA A 98 -5.82 -9.32 10.29
CA ALA A 98 -4.47 -9.02 9.80
C ALA A 98 -4.06 -9.96 8.66
N ARG A 99 -4.32 -11.26 8.80
CA ARG A 99 -4.06 -12.25 7.75
C ARG A 99 -4.89 -12.00 6.50
N ASP A 100 -6.20 -11.78 6.66
CA ASP A 100 -7.12 -11.59 5.54
C ASP A 100 -6.80 -10.31 4.75
N HIS A 101 -6.46 -9.23 5.45
CA HIS A 101 -6.06 -7.97 4.83
C HIS A 101 -4.57 -7.88 4.48
N GLY A 102 -3.76 -8.90 4.81
CA GLY A 102 -2.34 -8.93 4.48
C GLY A 102 -1.50 -7.88 5.22
N ILE A 103 -1.84 -7.58 6.47
CA ILE A 103 -1.11 -6.67 7.36
C ILE A 103 -0.05 -7.48 8.09
N SER A 104 1.23 -7.27 7.77
CA SER A 104 2.33 -8.01 8.41
C SER A 104 3.69 -7.33 8.34
N HIS A 105 3.85 -6.25 7.57
CA HIS A 105 5.17 -5.67 7.29
C HIS A 105 5.45 -4.44 8.16
N CYS A 106 4.43 -3.67 8.48
CA CYS A 106 4.53 -2.50 9.32
C CYS A 106 4.15 -2.88 10.75
N HIS A 107 5.16 -2.90 11.63
CA HIS A 107 4.97 -3.14 13.05
C HIS A 107 3.93 -2.19 13.65
N ASP A 108 3.98 -0.90 13.25
CA ASP A 108 3.03 0.10 13.72
C ASP A 108 1.60 -0.19 13.25
N ALA A 109 1.41 -0.67 12.01
CA ALA A 109 0.08 -1.04 11.53
C ALA A 109 -0.51 -2.22 12.31
N MET A 110 0.30 -3.23 12.63
CA MET A 110 -0.16 -4.35 13.47
C MET A 110 -0.48 -3.89 14.88
N HIS A 111 0.38 -3.06 15.48
CA HIS A 111 0.15 -2.49 16.80
C HIS A 111 -1.14 -1.66 16.84
N ASP A 112 -1.34 -0.77 15.87
CA ASP A 112 -2.55 0.04 15.74
C ASP A 112 -3.79 -0.84 15.60
N LEU A 113 -3.72 -1.94 14.84
CA LEU A 113 -4.83 -2.89 14.70
C LEU A 113 -5.17 -3.59 16.02
N GLU A 114 -4.16 -3.98 16.81
CA GLU A 114 -4.35 -4.56 18.15
C GLU A 114 -4.98 -3.55 19.13
N MET A 115 -4.59 -2.27 19.02
CA MET A 115 -5.14 -1.19 19.85
C MET A 115 -6.59 -0.81 19.50
N VAL A 116 -7.15 -1.33 18.40
CA VAL A 116 -8.58 -1.16 18.06
C VAL A 116 -9.48 -2.18 18.79
N ALA A 117 -8.93 -3.30 19.27
CA ALA A 117 -9.69 -4.42 19.84
C ALA A 117 -10.21 -4.21 21.28
N VAL A 118 -10.38 -2.96 21.72
CA VAL A 118 -10.63 -2.56 23.13
C VAL A 118 -12.08 -2.70 23.55
#